data_AF-A0AAD5S402-F1
#
_entry.id   AF-A0AAD5S402-F1
#
_cell.length_a   1.000
_cell.length_b   1.000
_cell.length_c   1.000
_cell.angle_alpha   90.00
_cell.angle_beta   90.00
_cell.angle_gamma   90.00
#
_symmetry.space_group_name_H-M   'P 1'
#
loop_
_entity.id
_entity.type
_entity.pdbx_description
1 polymer ?
#
loop_
_entity_poly.entity_id
_entity_poly.type
_entity_poly.pdbx_seq_one_letter_code
_entity_poly.pdbx_strand_id
1 'polypeptide(L)'
;MLPLPSHTPSLFRAAASALRQPTTFLSTIFQASTAVTPPATLPSNLTQLRTFKKHTWDSDHIGGTGTRSRGRSVVVGNRGPTEAYFQLRRILDESDARGLVRYQSRFERKHDKKRRKRREKEFKLFLGHIKTEVKKAFDLKNRSQIDAKQYKEI
;
A
#
# COMPACT_ATOMS: atom_id res chain seq x y z
N MET A 1 33.56 -15.94 40.37
CA MET A 1 32.33 -15.13 40.56
C MET A 1 32.57 -13.73 40.01
N LEU A 2 31.86 -13.37 38.94
CA LEU A 2 31.84 -12.03 38.32
C LEU A 2 30.41 -11.77 37.80
N PRO A 3 29.81 -10.59 37.97
CA PRO A 3 28.44 -10.34 37.55
C PRO A 3 28.37 -9.86 36.09
N LEU A 4 27.38 -10.38 35.36
CA LEU A 4 26.97 -9.92 34.02
C LEU A 4 25.99 -8.74 34.14
N PRO A 5 26.09 -7.70 33.30
CA PRO A 5 24.98 -6.76 33.10
C PRO A 5 24.04 -7.25 31.99
N SER A 6 22.81 -7.56 32.40
CA SER A 6 21.64 -7.77 31.55
C SER A 6 21.01 -6.42 31.16
N HIS A 7 20.92 -6.12 29.87
CA HIS A 7 20.07 -5.02 29.38
C HIS A 7 19.23 -5.44 28.18
N THR A 8 17.97 -5.72 28.48
CA THR A 8 16.84 -5.72 27.55
C THR A 8 16.27 -4.30 27.43
N PRO A 9 15.95 -3.77 26.24
CA PRO A 9 15.00 -2.67 26.15
C PRO A 9 13.58 -3.18 25.90
N SER A 10 12.73 -3.02 26.91
CA SER A 10 11.28 -3.21 26.87
C SER A 10 10.61 -2.06 26.09
N LEU A 11 9.69 -2.45 25.20
CA LEU A 11 8.77 -1.57 24.49
C LEU A 11 7.70 -0.96 25.43
N PHE A 12 7.17 0.19 24.99
CA PHE A 12 5.94 0.89 25.41
C PHE A 12 5.95 1.72 26.70
N ARG A 13 5.80 3.05 26.53
CA ARG A 13 4.81 3.81 27.33
C ARG A 13 4.29 5.07 26.62
N ALA A 14 2.96 5.06 26.49
CA ALA A 14 1.96 6.09 26.23
C ALA A 14 2.36 7.57 26.04
N ALA A 15 1.79 8.14 25.00
CA ALA A 15 1.55 9.58 24.85
C ALA A 15 0.59 10.08 25.95
N ALA A 16 0.99 11.12 26.66
CA ALA A 16 0.14 11.88 27.56
C ALA A 16 -0.10 13.28 26.98
N SER A 17 -1.39 13.55 26.81
CA SER A 17 -2.05 14.81 26.48
C SER A 17 -1.96 15.84 27.61
N ALA A 18 -1.66 17.11 27.26
CA ALA A 18 -2.02 18.37 27.94
C ALA A 18 -1.24 19.49 27.18
N LEU A 19 -1.65 20.74 27.01
CA LEU A 19 -2.55 21.59 27.78
C LEU A 19 -2.97 22.77 26.88
N ARG A 20 -4.23 23.19 26.97
CA ARG A 20 -4.79 24.43 26.42
C ARG A 20 -4.09 25.66 27.03
N GLN A 21 -3.95 26.72 26.24
CA GLN A 21 -3.85 28.11 26.72
C GLN A 21 -4.78 28.98 25.86
N PRO A 22 -5.69 29.77 26.45
CA PRO A 22 -6.54 30.73 25.75
C PRO A 22 -5.94 32.14 25.83
N THR A 23 -5.71 32.80 24.70
CA THR A 23 -5.32 34.21 24.68
C THR A 23 -6.39 35.04 23.98
N THR A 24 -7.26 35.58 24.83
CA THR A 24 -7.75 36.96 24.87
C THR A 24 -8.04 37.70 23.57
N PHE A 25 -9.33 38.01 23.44
CA PHE A 25 -9.95 39.07 22.66
C PHE A 25 -9.23 40.41 22.77
N LEU A 26 -9.02 41.07 21.63
CA LEU A 26 -9.01 42.52 21.52
C LEU A 26 -9.93 42.94 20.38
N SER A 27 -11.00 43.61 20.79
CA SER A 27 -11.99 44.29 19.98
C SER A 27 -11.36 45.41 19.17
N THR A 28 -11.60 45.43 17.86
CA THR A 28 -11.51 46.66 17.07
C THR A 28 -12.87 46.91 16.43
N ILE A 29 -13.49 47.97 16.91
CA ILE A 29 -14.75 48.54 16.47
C ILE A 29 -14.57 48.94 15.00
N PHE A 30 -15.30 48.28 14.10
CA PHE A 30 -15.41 48.74 12.72
C PHE A 30 -16.72 49.50 12.57
N GLN A 31 -16.59 50.76 12.19
CA GLN A 31 -17.67 51.72 11.96
C GLN A 31 -18.72 51.18 10.99
N ALA A 32 -19.99 51.38 11.36
CA ALA A 32 -21.13 51.25 10.47
C ALA A 32 -21.06 52.33 9.38
N SER A 33 -21.00 51.90 8.12
CA SER A 33 -21.36 52.72 6.97
C SER A 33 -22.68 52.18 6.42
N THR A 34 -23.75 52.95 6.58
CA THR A 34 -25.06 52.69 5.96
C THR A 34 -24.99 53.10 4.50
N ALA A 35 -24.37 52.26 3.67
CA ALA A 35 -24.49 52.36 2.23
C ALA A 35 -25.72 51.55 1.78
N VAL A 36 -26.79 52.29 1.44
CA VAL A 36 -27.96 51.79 0.73
C VAL A 36 -27.48 51.09 -0.55
N THR A 37 -27.70 49.79 -0.66
CA THR A 37 -27.45 49.00 -1.86
C THR A 37 -28.78 48.66 -2.52
N PRO A 38 -28.94 48.84 -3.84
CA PRO A 38 -30.15 48.41 -4.54
C PRO A 38 -30.23 46.87 -4.56
N PRO A 39 -31.44 46.28 -4.63
CA PRO A 39 -31.57 44.83 -4.72
C PRO A 39 -30.93 44.34 -6.03
N ALA A 40 -29.80 43.66 -5.92
CA ALA A 40 -29.23 42.91 -7.03
C ALA A 40 -30.15 41.73 -7.35
N THR A 41 -30.99 41.89 -8.37
CA THR A 41 -31.63 40.78 -9.07
C THR A 41 -30.55 39.82 -9.57
N LEU A 42 -30.43 38.67 -8.90
CA LEU A 42 -29.58 37.58 -9.37
C LEU A 42 -30.18 37.03 -10.67
N PRO A 43 -29.45 37.01 -11.80
CA PRO A 43 -29.91 36.27 -12.97
C PRO A 43 -29.88 34.77 -12.63
N SER A 44 -31.06 34.22 -12.33
CA SER A 44 -31.30 32.79 -12.26
C SER A 44 -31.26 32.24 -13.69
N ASN A 45 -30.07 31.91 -14.21
CA ASN A 45 -29.86 30.92 -15.27
C ASN A 45 -28.37 30.75 -15.57
N LEU A 46 -27.63 30.24 -14.60
CA LEU A 46 -26.46 29.42 -14.90
C LEU A 46 -26.96 27.98 -14.96
N THR A 47 -27.52 27.58 -16.10
CA THR A 47 -27.55 26.18 -16.51
C THR A 47 -26.09 25.73 -16.63
N GLN A 48 -25.48 25.38 -15.49
CA GLN A 48 -24.29 24.56 -15.46
C GLN A 48 -24.68 23.24 -16.13
N LEU A 49 -24.37 23.13 -17.41
CA LEU A 49 -24.25 21.86 -18.12
C LEU A 49 -23.12 21.08 -17.44
N ARG A 50 -23.45 20.47 -16.30
CA ARG A 50 -22.71 19.35 -15.76
C ARG A 50 -22.90 18.26 -16.80
N THR A 51 -21.97 18.16 -17.72
CA THR A 51 -21.82 16.97 -18.53
C THR A 51 -21.49 15.86 -17.53
N PHE A 52 -22.53 15.13 -17.11
CA PHE A 52 -22.37 13.86 -16.46
C PHE A 52 -21.65 12.99 -17.49
N LYS A 53 -20.31 12.92 -17.38
CA LYS A 53 -19.55 11.91 -18.10
C LYS A 53 -20.06 10.59 -17.56
N LYS A 54 -20.96 9.97 -18.34
CA LYS A 54 -21.52 8.67 -18.04
C LYS A 54 -20.32 7.76 -17.79
N HIS A 55 -20.10 7.34 -16.55
CA HIS A 55 -19.27 6.19 -16.27
C HIS A 55 -20.08 4.99 -16.77
N THR A 56 -20.15 4.83 -18.09
CA THR A 56 -20.50 3.55 -18.68
C THR A 56 -19.38 2.63 -18.26
N TRP A 57 -19.67 1.81 -17.26
CA TRP A 57 -19.11 0.48 -17.25
C TRP A 57 -19.55 -0.13 -18.57
N ASP A 58 -18.67 -0.10 -19.57
CA ASP A 58 -18.89 -0.72 -20.87
C ASP A 58 -19.40 -2.13 -20.62
N SER A 59 -20.69 -2.29 -20.90
CA SER A 59 -21.45 -3.53 -20.81
C SER A 59 -21.47 -4.18 -22.19
N ASP A 60 -20.33 -4.14 -22.88
CA ASP A 60 -20.14 -4.77 -24.19
C ASP A 60 -19.53 -6.16 -23.94
N HIS A 61 -20.38 -7.11 -23.55
CA HIS A 61 -20.01 -8.52 -23.32
C HIS A 61 -20.83 -9.51 -24.14
N ILE A 62 -21.18 -9.15 -25.37
CA ILE A 62 -21.67 -10.11 -26.36
C ILE A 62 -20.98 -9.81 -27.68
N GLY A 63 -19.92 -10.56 -27.99
CA GLY A 63 -19.31 -10.61 -29.33
C GLY A 63 -18.28 -9.51 -29.64
N GLY A 64 -17.02 -9.72 -29.29
CA GLY A 64 -15.94 -8.84 -29.74
C GLY A 64 -14.59 -9.17 -29.12
N THR A 65 -13.76 -9.87 -29.88
CA THR A 65 -12.36 -10.17 -29.58
C THR A 65 -11.55 -8.91 -29.24
N GLY A 66 -10.94 -8.87 -28.05
CA GLY A 66 -9.77 -8.01 -27.81
C GLY A 66 -9.57 -7.55 -26.37
N THR A 67 -8.49 -8.03 -25.75
CA THR A 67 -7.72 -7.41 -24.63
C THR A 67 -8.07 -7.68 -23.16
N ARG A 68 -9.24 -8.21 -22.75
CA ARG A 68 -9.47 -8.48 -21.30
C ARG A 68 -8.74 -9.72 -20.75
N SER A 69 -8.47 -10.74 -21.57
CA SER A 69 -7.81 -11.99 -21.16
C SER A 69 -6.34 -12.10 -21.57
N ARG A 70 -5.77 -11.07 -22.23
CA ARG A 70 -4.44 -11.16 -22.83
C ARG A 70 -3.40 -11.41 -21.73
N GLY A 71 -2.77 -12.58 -21.75
CA GLY A 71 -1.76 -13.00 -20.77
C GLY A 71 -2.28 -13.55 -19.43
N ARG A 72 -3.60 -13.83 -19.30
CA ARG A 72 -4.20 -14.46 -18.09
C ARG A 72 -5.08 -15.66 -18.42
N SER A 73 -4.71 -16.39 -19.47
CA SER A 73 -5.36 -17.63 -19.91
C SER A 73 -4.29 -18.68 -20.15
N VAL A 74 -4.60 -19.93 -19.82
CA VAL A 74 -3.72 -21.09 -20.08
C VAL A 74 -4.55 -22.12 -20.84
N VAL A 75 -4.03 -22.60 -21.96
CA VAL A 75 -4.64 -23.69 -22.72
C VAL A 75 -4.35 -25.00 -22.01
N VAL A 76 -5.36 -25.84 -21.79
CA VAL A 76 -5.19 -27.15 -21.16
C VAL A 76 -4.56 -28.10 -22.18
N GLY A 77 -3.30 -28.45 -21.97
CA GLY A 77 -2.58 -29.40 -22.82
C GLY A 77 -2.62 -30.84 -22.29
N ASN A 78 -1.83 -31.71 -22.92
CA ASN A 78 -1.77 -33.16 -22.62
C ASN A 78 -1.33 -33.50 -21.19
N ARG A 79 -0.69 -32.55 -20.49
CA ARG A 79 -0.29 -32.72 -19.07
C ARG A 79 -1.45 -32.62 -18.09
N GLY A 80 -2.66 -32.37 -18.60
CA GLY A 80 -3.90 -32.40 -17.84
C GLY A 80 -4.29 -31.04 -17.24
N PRO A 81 -5.53 -30.95 -16.73
CA PRO A 81 -6.11 -29.70 -16.22
C PRO A 81 -5.42 -29.18 -14.96
N THR A 82 -4.88 -30.08 -14.12
CA THR A 82 -4.23 -29.73 -12.86
C THR A 82 -2.97 -28.89 -13.08
N GLU A 83 -2.13 -29.25 -14.05
CA GLU A 83 -0.94 -28.46 -14.35
C GLU A 83 -1.31 -27.09 -14.94
N ALA A 84 -2.30 -27.05 -15.83
CA ALA A 84 -2.81 -25.81 -16.39
C ALA A 84 -3.35 -24.86 -15.29
N TYR A 85 -3.99 -25.40 -14.24
CA TYR A 85 -4.41 -24.64 -13.07
C TYR A 85 -3.23 -24.03 -12.30
N PHE A 86 -2.17 -24.80 -12.02
CA PHE A 86 -1.00 -24.27 -11.32
C PHE A 86 -0.22 -23.25 -12.15
N GLN A 87 -0.13 -23.45 -13.47
CA GLN A 87 0.43 -22.47 -14.39
C GLN A 87 -0.38 -21.18 -14.38
N LEU A 88 -1.72 -21.26 -14.45
CA LEU A 88 -2.59 -20.09 -14.36
C LEU A 88 -2.45 -19.39 -13.01
N ARG A 89 -2.38 -20.15 -11.92
CA ARG A 89 -2.15 -19.61 -10.56
C ARG A 89 -0.84 -18.81 -10.51
N ARG A 90 0.25 -19.37 -11.04
CA ARG A 90 1.55 -18.68 -11.13
C ARG A 90 1.46 -17.38 -11.91
N ILE A 91 0.81 -17.39 -13.08
CA ILE A 91 0.59 -16.19 -13.90
C ILE A 91 -0.19 -15.10 -13.13
N LEU A 92 -1.22 -15.50 -12.38
CA LEU A 92 -2.01 -14.57 -11.57
C LEU A 92 -1.22 -13.99 -10.39
N ASP A 93 -0.35 -14.79 -9.79
CA ASP A 93 0.52 -14.36 -8.69
C ASP A 93 1.66 -13.44 -9.20
N GLU A 94 2.28 -13.74 -10.34
CA GLU A 94 3.31 -12.90 -10.99
C GLU A 94 2.77 -11.54 -11.42
N SER A 95 1.53 -11.51 -11.94
CA SER A 95 0.87 -10.26 -12.35
C SER A 95 0.20 -9.49 -11.21
N ASP A 96 0.30 -9.97 -9.96
CA ASP A 96 -0.36 -9.44 -8.75
C ASP A 96 -1.85 -9.12 -8.95
N ALA A 97 -2.53 -9.92 -9.79
CA ALA A 97 -3.92 -9.69 -10.16
C ALA A 97 -4.85 -9.77 -8.94
N ARG A 98 -4.56 -10.71 -8.03
CA ARG A 98 -5.31 -10.92 -6.79
C ARG A 98 -5.15 -9.76 -5.81
N GLY A 99 -3.94 -9.20 -5.69
CA GLY A 99 -3.70 -8.01 -4.89
C GLY A 99 -4.48 -6.81 -5.41
N LEU A 100 -4.48 -6.61 -6.74
CA LEU A 100 -5.22 -5.53 -7.38
C LEU A 100 -6.73 -5.62 -7.15
N VAL A 101 -7.33 -6.80 -7.30
CA VAL A 101 -8.76 -7.02 -7.01
C VAL A 101 -9.07 -6.74 -5.54
N ARG A 102 -8.23 -7.20 -4.61
CA ARG A 102 -8.40 -6.91 -3.17
C ARG A 102 -8.39 -5.42 -2.89
N TYR A 103 -7.48 -4.65 -3.48
CA TYR A 103 -7.41 -3.20 -3.28
C TYR A 103 -8.51 -2.42 -4.01
N GLN A 104 -9.12 -2.99 -5.06
CA GLN A 104 -10.27 -2.39 -5.74
C GLN A 104 -11.60 -2.67 -5.02
N SER A 105 -11.68 -3.75 -4.23
CA SER A 105 -12.91 -4.13 -3.52
C SER A 105 -13.42 -3.06 -2.56
N ARG A 106 -12.54 -2.17 -2.07
CA ARG A 106 -12.89 -1.07 -1.17
C ARG A 106 -12.16 0.20 -1.61
N PHE A 107 -12.82 1.33 -1.48
CA PHE A 107 -12.18 2.62 -1.73
C PHE A 107 -11.08 2.89 -0.70
N GLU A 108 -9.85 3.09 -1.18
CA GLU A 108 -8.70 3.54 -0.40
C GLU A 108 -8.41 5.01 -0.74
N ARG A 109 -8.35 5.88 0.27
CA ARG A 109 -8.00 7.31 0.07
C ARG A 109 -6.58 7.43 -0.49
N LYS A 110 -6.33 8.48 -1.29
CA LYS A 110 -5.02 8.72 -1.95
C LYS A 110 -3.84 8.74 -0.96
N HIS A 111 -4.01 9.38 0.20
CA HIS A 111 -2.95 9.49 1.21
C HIS A 111 -2.66 8.15 1.90
N ASP A 112 -3.69 7.36 2.18
CA ASP A 112 -3.55 6.04 2.79
C ASP A 112 -2.86 5.06 1.84
N LYS A 113 -3.26 5.08 0.56
CA LYS A 113 -2.58 4.33 -0.52
C LYS A 113 -1.09 4.66 -0.60
N LYS A 114 -0.72 5.94 -0.48
CA LYS A 114 0.69 6.37 -0.47
C LYS A 114 1.43 5.83 0.76
N ARG A 115 0.83 5.91 1.95
CA ARG A 115 1.41 5.41 3.21
C ARG A 115 1.59 3.88 3.18
N ARG A 116 0.62 3.14 2.65
CA ARG A 116 0.70 1.68 2.51
C ARG A 116 1.83 1.29 1.55
N LYS A 117 1.85 1.85 0.34
CA LYS A 117 2.91 1.57 -0.65
C LYS A 117 4.31 1.87 -0.12
N ARG A 118 4.46 2.94 0.68
CA ARG A 118 5.74 3.25 1.34
C ARG A 118 6.15 2.14 2.31
N ARG A 119 5.25 1.74 3.23
CA ARG A 119 5.50 0.65 4.18
C ARG A 119 5.82 -0.67 3.48
N GLU A 120 5.08 -1.02 2.43
CA GLU A 120 5.35 -2.21 1.62
C GLU A 120 6.74 -2.17 0.96
N LYS A 121 7.17 -0.99 0.47
CA LYS A 121 8.51 -0.82 -0.11
C LYS A 121 9.61 -0.99 0.94
N GLU A 122 9.46 -0.34 2.09
CA GLU A 122 10.42 -0.46 3.21
C GLU A 122 10.51 -1.91 3.69
N PHE A 123 9.37 -2.58 3.83
CA PHE A 123 9.34 -3.99 4.23
C PHE A 123 10.00 -4.92 3.21
N LYS A 124 9.85 -4.66 1.90
CA LYS A 124 10.56 -5.42 0.85
C LYS A 124 12.07 -5.25 0.94
N LEU A 125 12.56 -4.04 1.20
CA LEU A 125 13.99 -3.77 1.40
C LEU A 125 14.51 -4.52 2.63
N PHE A 126 13.76 -4.47 3.74
CA PHE A 126 14.09 -5.19 4.96
C PHE A 126 14.17 -6.71 4.75
N LEU A 127 13.18 -7.31 4.07
CA LEU A 127 13.21 -8.73 3.72
C LEU A 127 14.39 -9.08 2.80
N GLY A 128 14.73 -8.18 1.88
CA GLY A 128 15.93 -8.33 1.03
C GLY A 128 17.19 -8.42 1.89
N HIS A 129 17.35 -7.52 2.86
CA HIS A 129 18.47 -7.52 3.79
C HIS A 129 18.52 -8.80 4.64
N ILE A 130 17.40 -9.23 5.24
CA ILE A 130 17.34 -10.49 6.01
C ILE A 130 17.79 -11.67 5.16
N LYS A 131 17.32 -11.78 3.91
CA LYS A 131 17.72 -12.88 3.03
C LYS A 131 19.23 -12.91 2.79
N THR A 132 19.87 -11.74 2.67
CA THR A 132 21.33 -11.66 2.53
C THR A 132 22.06 -12.09 3.80
N GLU A 133 21.59 -11.68 4.98
CA GLU A 133 22.20 -12.07 6.25
C GLU A 133 22.02 -13.56 6.55
N VAL A 134 20.85 -14.12 6.26
CA VAL A 134 20.59 -15.56 6.36
C VAL A 134 21.54 -16.33 5.45
N LYS A 135 21.73 -15.87 4.19
CA LYS A 135 22.67 -16.50 3.27
C LYS A 135 24.10 -16.50 3.81
N LYS A 136 24.58 -15.35 4.31
CA LYS A 136 25.91 -15.24 4.94
C LYS A 136 26.06 -16.18 6.12
N ALA A 137 25.04 -16.28 6.98
CA ALA A 137 25.05 -17.18 8.13
C ALA A 137 25.14 -18.66 7.72
N PHE A 138 24.41 -19.06 6.67
CA PHE A 138 24.52 -20.40 6.10
C PHE A 138 25.90 -20.65 5.47
N ASP A 139 26.45 -19.69 4.73
CA ASP A 139 27.78 -19.81 4.14
C ASP A 139 28.86 -19.98 5.22
N LEU A 140 28.75 -19.22 6.32
CA LEU A 140 29.68 -19.28 7.45
C LEU A 140 29.57 -20.60 8.22
N LYS A 141 28.35 -21.11 8.40
CA LYS A 141 28.09 -22.45 8.97
C LYS A 141 28.69 -23.56 8.09
N ASN A 142 28.54 -23.46 6.77
CA ASN A 142 29.07 -24.48 5.86
C ASN A 142 30.61 -24.50 5.90
N ARG A 143 31.26 -23.33 5.96
CA ARG A 143 32.72 -23.23 6.10
C ARG A 143 33.21 -23.82 7.41
N SER A 144 32.60 -23.47 8.54
CA SER A 144 33.02 -24.02 9.83
C SER A 144 32.83 -25.53 9.94
N GLN A 145 31.81 -26.10 9.28
CA GLN A 145 31.64 -27.54 9.18
C GLN A 145 32.70 -28.23 8.33
N ILE A 146 33.19 -27.57 7.27
CA ILE A 146 34.30 -28.08 6.45
C ILE A 146 35.60 -28.07 7.27
N ASP A 147 35.92 -26.94 7.90
CA ASP A 147 37.13 -26.79 8.73
C ASP A 147 37.15 -27.83 9.87
N ALA A 148 36.03 -28.00 10.58
CA ALA A 148 35.92 -28.97 11.67
C ALA A 148 36.10 -30.44 11.23
N LYS A 149 35.79 -30.77 9.97
CA LYS A 149 36.07 -32.10 9.41
C LYS A 149 37.56 -32.24 9.10
N GLN A 150 38.15 -31.23 8.45
CA GLN A 150 39.56 -31.23 8.09
C GLN A 150 40.47 -31.36 9.32
N TYR A 151 40.14 -30.69 10.44
CA TYR A 151 40.91 -30.82 11.69
C TYR A 151 40.74 -32.15 12.42
N LYS A 152 39.73 -32.97 12.10
CA LYS A 152 39.60 -34.32 12.67
C LYS A 152 40.42 -35.37 11.91
N GLU A 153 40.82 -35.07 10.68
CA GLU A 153 41.56 -35.98 9.80
C GLU A 153 43.09 -35.83 9.95
N ILE A 154 43.56 -34.77 10.62
CA ILE A 154 44.96 -34.53 10.99
C ILE A 154 45.19 -35.07 12.40
#